data_AF-A0A6P0Z3D8-F1
#
_entry.id   AF-A0A6P0Z3D8-F1
#
_cell.length_a   1.000
_cell.length_b   1.000
_cell.length_c   1.000
_cell.angle_alpha   90.00
_cell.angle_beta   90.00
_cell.angle_gamma   90.00
#
_symmetry.space_group_name_H-M   'P 1'
#
loop_
_entity.id
_entity.type
_entity.pdbx_description
1 polymer ?
#
loop_
_entity_poly.entity_id
_entity_poly.type
_entity_poly.pdbx_seq_one_letter_code
_entity_poly.pdbx_strand_id
1 'polypeptide(L)'
;MTVSSLEESMPEENAKLGITISVYDLRRLRYWARVHGKTPTAYAGQLISARIEADFDQVEKQLKEIALSKGLSVQELKAQWDAEAEGND
;
A
#
# COMPACT_ATOMS: atom_id res chain seq x y z
N MET A 1 23.23 10.15 -27.02
CA MET A 1 23.22 9.43 -25.73
C MET A 1 21.92 9.79 -25.03
N THR A 2 20.88 8.98 -25.20
CA THR A 2 19.59 9.18 -24.51
C THR A 2 19.49 8.08 -23.47
N VAL A 3 19.56 8.46 -22.20
CA VAL A 3 19.23 7.60 -21.07
C VAL A 3 17.72 7.37 -21.11
N SER A 4 17.30 6.25 -21.69
CA SER A 4 15.94 5.76 -21.53
C SER A 4 15.73 5.47 -20.06
N SER A 5 14.92 6.31 -19.42
CA SER A 5 14.40 6.08 -18.08
C SER A 5 13.64 4.77 -18.13
N LEU A 6 14.23 3.71 -17.59
CA LEU A 6 13.54 2.48 -17.23
C LEU A 6 12.67 2.85 -16.03
N GLU A 7 11.48 3.39 -16.29
CA GLU A 7 10.38 3.18 -15.36
C GLU A 7 10.18 1.68 -15.30
N GLU A 8 10.70 1.09 -14.22
CA GLU A 8 10.43 -0.28 -13.82
C GLU A 8 8.92 -0.43 -13.73
N SER A 9 8.29 -0.88 -14.83
CA SER A 9 6.89 -1.26 -14.84
C SER A 9 6.82 -2.55 -14.04
N MET A 10 6.73 -2.41 -12.71
CA MET A 10 6.32 -3.51 -11.86
C MET A 10 5.02 -4.06 -12.48
N PRO A 11 4.95 -5.36 -12.78
CA PRO A 11 3.74 -5.91 -13.36
C PRO A 11 2.57 -5.57 -12.44
N GLU A 12 1.40 -5.23 -13.00
CA GLU A 12 0.16 -5.03 -12.25
C GLU A 12 -0.33 -6.37 -11.66
N GLU A 13 0.52 -7.03 -10.88
CA GLU A 13 0.17 -8.23 -10.14
C GLU A 13 -0.77 -7.83 -9.03
N ASN A 14 -2.00 -8.35 -9.12
CA ASN A 14 -3.03 -8.06 -8.14
C ASN A 14 -2.75 -8.86 -6.86
N ALA A 15 -2.19 -8.20 -5.86
CA ALA A 15 -2.07 -8.76 -4.52
C ALA A 15 -3.46 -8.85 -3.84
N LYS A 16 -3.75 -9.99 -3.19
CA LYS A 16 -4.99 -10.18 -2.42
C LYS A 16 -4.70 -10.09 -0.93
N LEU A 17 -5.34 -9.14 -0.25
CA LEU A 17 -5.26 -8.98 1.20
C LEU A 17 -6.51 -9.55 1.89
N GLY A 18 -6.30 -10.44 2.85
CA GLY A 18 -7.35 -10.92 3.77
C GLY A 18 -7.53 -9.96 4.94
N ILE A 19 -8.40 -8.96 4.81
CA ILE A 19 -8.62 -7.97 5.87
C ILE A 19 -9.74 -8.39 6.84
N THR A 20 -9.51 -8.19 8.13
CA THR A 20 -10.54 -8.29 9.16
C THR A 20 -10.95 -6.90 9.60
N ILE A 21 -12.26 -6.59 9.54
CA ILE A 21 -12.82 -5.31 9.96
C ILE A 21 -13.98 -5.52 10.92
N SER A 22 -14.29 -4.50 11.72
CA SER A 22 -15.43 -4.57 12.64
C SER A 22 -16.75 -4.74 11.88
N VAL A 23 -17.73 -5.37 12.52
CA VAL A 23 -19.08 -5.53 11.96
C VAL A 23 -19.73 -4.16 11.70
N TYR A 24 -19.39 -3.16 12.51
CA TYR A 24 -19.88 -1.80 12.38
C TYR A 24 -19.37 -1.12 11.10
N ASP A 25 -18.07 -1.23 10.83
CA ASP A 25 -17.46 -0.65 9.62
C ASP A 25 -17.93 -1.39 8.37
N LEU A 26 -18.06 -2.72 8.44
CA LEU A 26 -18.61 -3.51 7.33
C LEU A 26 -20.03 -3.05 6.93
N ARG A 27 -20.88 -2.70 7.90
CA ARG A 27 -22.24 -2.20 7.61
C ARG A 27 -22.19 -0.87 6.84
N ARG A 28 -21.34 0.06 7.27
CA ARG A 28 -21.17 1.37 6.60
C ARG A 28 -20.57 1.22 5.21
N LEU A 29 -19.55 0.37 5.09
CA LEU A 29 -18.92 0.04 3.82
C LEU A 29 -19.96 -0.51 2.82
N ARG A 30 -20.88 -1.39 3.27
CA ARG A 30 -21.96 -1.90 2.41
C ARG A 30 -22.87 -0.78 1.90
N TYR A 31 -23.21 0.20 2.73
CA TYR A 31 -24.04 1.32 2.31
C TYR A 31 -23.33 2.20 1.29
N TRP A 32 -22.07 2.55 1.55
CA TRP A 32 -21.29 3.34 0.59
C TRP A 32 -21.08 2.59 -0.73
N ALA A 33 -20.68 1.33 -0.68
CA ALA A 33 -20.51 0.51 -1.87
C ALA A 33 -21.80 0.45 -2.70
N ARG A 34 -22.97 0.34 -2.03
CA ARG A 34 -24.28 0.36 -2.69
C ARG A 34 -24.58 1.68 -3.39
N VAL A 35 -24.28 2.81 -2.75
CA VAL A 35 -24.45 4.16 -3.34
C VAL A 35 -23.58 4.32 -4.60
N HIS A 36 -22.37 3.76 -4.58
CA HIS A 36 -21.43 3.82 -5.70
C HIS A 36 -21.56 2.68 -6.72
N GLY A 37 -22.54 1.78 -6.56
CA GLY A 37 -22.77 0.66 -7.48
C GLY A 37 -21.66 -0.40 -7.50
N LYS A 38 -20.86 -0.50 -6.43
CA LYS A 38 -19.71 -1.41 -6.32
C LYS A 38 -19.94 -2.49 -5.27
N THR A 39 -19.15 -3.57 -5.33
CA THR A 39 -19.12 -4.55 -4.24
C THR A 39 -18.36 -3.97 -3.04
N PRO A 40 -18.68 -4.39 -1.79
CA PRO A 40 -17.97 -3.92 -0.60
C PRO A 40 -16.46 -4.14 -0.69
N THR A 41 -16.02 -5.29 -1.21
CA THR A 41 -14.59 -5.60 -1.39
C THR A 41 -13.92 -4.67 -2.38
N ALA A 42 -14.52 -4.46 -3.56
CA ALA A 42 -13.96 -3.56 -4.56
C ALA A 42 -13.89 -2.12 -4.05
N TYR A 43 -14.94 -1.66 -3.37
CA TYR A 43 -14.96 -0.31 -2.82
C TYR A 43 -13.96 -0.13 -1.67
N ALA A 44 -13.79 -1.14 -0.81
CA ALA A 44 -12.76 -1.12 0.22
C ALA A 44 -11.35 -1.06 -0.37
N GLY A 45 -11.06 -1.88 -1.39
CA GLY A 45 -9.78 -1.83 -2.09
C GLY A 45 -9.49 -0.43 -2.62
N GLN A 46 -10.46 0.20 -3.28
CA GLN A 46 -10.31 1.57 -3.78
C GLN A 46 -10.09 2.61 -2.67
N LEU A 47 -10.80 2.51 -1.55
CA LEU A 47 -10.60 3.42 -0.42
C LEU A 47 -9.19 3.29 0.16
N ILE A 48 -8.70 2.06 0.27
CA ILE A 48 -7.35 1.77 0.77
C ILE A 48 -6.31 2.31 -0.22
N SER A 49 -6.44 2.03 -1.52
CA SER A 49 -5.54 2.55 -2.57
C SER A 49 -5.51 4.07 -2.56
N ALA A 50 -6.67 4.73 -2.60
CA ALA A 50 -6.75 6.18 -2.59
C ALA A 50 -6.12 6.80 -1.33
N ARG A 51 -6.24 6.12 -0.18
CA ARG A 51 -5.64 6.58 1.08
C ARG A 51 -4.12 6.42 1.07
N ILE A 52 -3.62 5.29 0.59
CA ILE A 52 -2.18 5.05 0.43
C ILE A 52 -1.58 6.11 -0.51
N GLU A 53 -2.23 6.35 -1.64
CA GLU A 53 -1.81 7.37 -2.61
C GLU A 53 -1.73 8.77 -2.00
N ALA A 54 -2.74 9.16 -1.23
CA ALA A 54 -2.78 10.45 -0.57
C ALA A 54 -1.70 10.61 0.52
N ASP A 55 -1.22 9.52 1.10
CA ASP A 55 -0.25 9.53 2.20
C ASP A 55 1.18 9.20 1.77
N PHE A 56 1.46 8.94 0.49
CA PHE A 56 2.79 8.50 0.03
C PHE A 56 3.92 9.43 0.49
N ASP A 57 3.74 10.74 0.37
CA ASP A 57 4.75 11.72 0.80
C ASP A 57 5.05 11.64 2.29
N GLN A 58 4.02 11.40 3.11
CA GLN A 58 4.17 11.26 4.55
C GLN A 58 4.86 9.94 4.89
N VAL A 59 4.47 8.84 4.24
CA VAL A 59 5.10 7.53 4.40
C VAL A 59 6.58 7.60 4.03
N GLU A 60 6.95 8.28 2.94
CA GLU A 60 8.34 8.42 2.54
C GLU A 60 9.17 9.24 3.55
N LYS A 61 8.59 10.29 4.14
CA LYS A 61 9.23 11.04 5.23
C LYS A 61 9.47 10.16 6.46
N GLN A 62 8.47 9.39 6.87
CA GLN A 62 8.59 8.46 8.00
C GLN A 62 9.65 7.39 7.73
N LEU A 63 9.70 6.85 6.51
CA LEU A 63 10.74 5.91 6.09
C LEU A 63 12.14 6.51 6.20
N LYS A 64 12.33 7.77 5.78
CA LYS A 64 13.61 8.50 5.91
C LYS A 64 14.02 8.67 7.37
N GLU A 65 13.08 9.05 8.23
CA GLU A 65 13.34 9.19 9.68
C GLU A 65 13.73 7.86 10.33
N ILE A 66 13.01 6.79 10.01
CA ILE A 66 13.30 5.44 10.53
C ILE A 66 14.66 4.96 10.03
N ALA A 67 14.96 5.12 8.74
CA ALA A 67 16.24 4.74 8.16
C ALA A 67 17.39 5.48 8.85
N LEU A 68 17.25 6.80 9.03
CA LEU A 68 18.24 7.63 9.73
C LEU A 68 18.42 7.20 11.18
N SER A 69 17.33 6.85 11.88
CA SER A 69 17.39 6.36 13.27
C SER A 69 18.14 5.03 13.41
N LYS A 70 18.11 4.19 12.36
CA LYS A 70 18.80 2.91 12.30
C LYS A 70 20.21 2.99 11.69
N GLY A 71 20.63 4.16 11.22
CA GLY A 71 21.88 4.32 10.48
C GLY A 71 21.90 3.63 9.12
N LEU A 72 20.72 3.36 8.54
CA LEU A 72 20.53 2.71 7.24
C LEU A 72 20.13 3.73 6.19
N SER A 73 20.37 3.43 4.91
CA SER A 73 19.68 4.12 3.83
C SER A 73 18.21 3.66 3.73
N VAL A 74 17.37 4.50 3.13
CA VAL A 74 15.96 4.15 2.88
C VAL A 74 15.83 2.91 2.00
N GLN A 75 16.77 2.73 1.05
CA GLN A 75 16.79 1.57 0.16
C GLN A 75 17.11 0.29 0.93
N GLU A 76 18.10 0.32 1.82
CA GLU A 76 18.43 -0.81 2.69
C GLU A 76 17.29 -1.16 3.65
N LEU A 77 16.61 -0.14 4.20
CA LEU A 77 15.46 -0.36 5.07
C LEU A 77 14.29 -1.03 4.32
N LYS A 78 13.99 -0.58 3.09
CA LYS A 78 12.96 -1.19 2.24
C LYS A 78 13.31 -2.63 1.90
N ALA A 79 14.52 -2.87 1.41
CA ALA A 79 14.98 -4.21 1.06
C ALA A 79 14.94 -5.18 2.25
N GLN A 80 15.25 -4.69 3.46
CA GLN A 80 15.12 -5.49 4.68
C GLN A 80 13.66 -5.89 4.94
N TRP A 81 12.73 -4.94 4.86
CA TRP A 81 11.31 -5.20 5.12
C TRP A 81 10.63 -6.05 4.05
N ASP A 82 11.02 -5.87 2.78
CA ASP A 82 10.53 -6.70 1.69
C ASP A 82 10.98 -8.17 1.88
N ALA A 83 12.25 -8.38 2.26
CA ALA A 83 12.77 -9.72 2.57
C ALA A 83 12.10 -10.36 3.81
N GLU A 84 11.74 -9.56 4.83
CA GLU A 84 10.98 -10.02 5.99
C GLU A 84 9.54 -10.42 5.63
N ALA A 85 8.91 -9.69 4.70
CA ALA A 85 7.56 -9.98 4.22
C ALA A 85 7.52 -11.26 3.38
N GLU A 86 8.51 -11.48 2.52
CA GLU A 86 8.64 -12.71 1.71
C GLU A 86 9.06 -13.94 2.53
N GLY A 87 9.78 -13.73 3.65
CA GLY A 87 10.25 -14.80 4.52
C GLY A 87 9.25 -15.28 5.58
N ASN A 88 8.09 -14.64 5.71
CA ASN A 88 7.09 -14.92 6.75
C ASN A 88 5.77 -15.50 6.18
N ASP A 89 5.82 -16.13 5.01
CA ASP A 89 4.72 -16.95 4.44
C ASP A 89 4.95 -18.45 4.69
#